data_AF-A0A0D3F539-F1
#
_entry.id   AF-A0A0D3F539-F1
#
_cell.length_a   1.000
_cell.length_b   1.000
_cell.length_c   1.000
_cell.angle_alpha   90.00
_cell.angle_beta   90.00
_cell.angle_gamma   90.00
#
_symmetry.space_group_name_H-M   'P 1'
#
loop_
_entity.id
_entity.type
_entity.pdbx_description
1 polymer ?
#
loop_
_entity_poly.entity_id
_entity_poly.type
_entity_poly.pdbx_seq_one_letter_code
_entity_poly.pdbx_strand_id
1 'polypeptide(L)' 'MVLQLQIGRISLETDAAMVKQAVISTDYDLSICGGLVLELKQLLVTNFVSFQVSHICLENVIE' A
#
# COMPACT_ATOMS: atom_id res chain seq x y z
N MET A 1 18.69 -4.93 15.43
CA MET A 1 19.19 -4.15 14.29
C MET A 1 18.51 -4.70 13.05
N VAL A 2 17.41 -4.08 12.61
CA VAL A 2 16.71 -4.50 11.39
C VAL A 2 17.36 -3.74 10.24
N LEU A 3 17.81 -4.46 9.22
CA LEU A 3 18.30 -3.88 7.98
C LEU A 3 17.12 -3.13 7.34
N GLN A 4 17.00 -1.82 7.59
CA GLN A 4 16.17 -0.97 6.75
C GLN A 4 16.84 -0.99 5.38
N LEU A 5 16.28 -1.80 4.48
CA LEU A 5 16.55 -1.68 3.05
C LEU A 5 16.26 -0.21 2.73
N GLN A 6 17.29 0.61 2.49
CA GLN A 6 17.14 2.02 2.07
C GLN A 6 16.60 2.04 0.64
N ILE A 7 15.41 1.51 0.45
CA ILE A 7 14.68 1.55 -0.80
C ILE A 7 14.09 2.96 -0.85
N GLY A 8 14.64 3.79 -1.74
CA GLY A 8 14.17 5.18 -1.88
C GLY A 8 12.71 5.25 -2.33
N ARG A 9 12.23 4.27 -3.10
CA ARG A 9 10.87 4.27 -3.63
C ARG A 9 10.29 2.87 -3.73
N ILE A 10 9.08 2.69 -3.22
CA ILE A 10 8.28 1.47 -3.43
C ILE A 10 7.04 1.76 -4.30
N SER A 11 6.75 0.84 -5.22
CA SER A 11 5.48 0.81 -5.96
C SER A 11 4.67 -0.37 -5.45
N LEU A 12 3.51 -0.09 -4.86
CA LEU A 12 2.54 -1.09 -4.43
C LEU A 12 1.48 -1.24 -5.52
N GLU A 13 1.45 -2.41 -6.16
CA GLU A 13 0.48 -2.76 -7.18
C GLU A 13 -0.55 -3.72 -6.60
N THR A 14 -1.84 -3.43 -6.80
CA THR A 14 -2.92 -4.25 -6.27
C THR A 14 -4.09 -4.30 -7.25
N ASP A 15 -4.73 -5.44 -7.39
CA ASP A 15 -5.99 -5.61 -8.11
C ASP A 15 -7.23 -5.26 -7.27
N ALA A 16 -7.03 -4.98 -5.98
CA ALA A 16 -8.07 -4.55 -5.07
C ALA A 16 -8.20 -3.01 -5.04
N ALA A 17 -9.15 -2.47 -5.80
CA ALA A 17 -9.38 -1.02 -5.88
C ALA A 17 -9.64 -0.38 -4.50
N MET A 18 -10.34 -1.09 -3.61
CA MET A 18 -10.61 -0.64 -2.24
C MET A 18 -9.35 -0.54 -1.38
N VAL A 19 -8.33 -1.38 -1.63
CA VAL A 19 -7.04 -1.30 -0.93
C VAL A 19 -6.30 -0.05 -1.37
N LYS A 20 -6.22 0.23 -2.67
CA LYS A 20 -5.67 1.50 -3.17
C LYS A 20 -6.37 2.68 -2.49
N GLN A 21 -7.71 2.69 -2.52
CA GLN A 21 -8.50 3.79 -1.96
C GLN A 21 -8.22 3.98 -0.46
N ALA A 22 -8.20 2.90 0.32
CA ALA A 22 -7.93 2.97 1.75
C ALA A 22 -6.51 3.45 2.07
N VAL A 23 -5.51 3.06 1.28
CA VAL A 23 -4.12 3.50 1.50
C VAL A 23 -3.92 4.97 1.15
N ILE A 24 -4.61 5.51 0.14
CA ILE A 24 -4.47 6.92 -0.26
C ILE A 24 -5.38 7.88 0.53
N SER A 25 -6.54 7.43 1.03
CA SER A 25 -7.49 8.28 1.76
C SER A 25 -7.31 8.21 3.28
N THR A 26 -8.01 9.07 4.02
CA THR A 26 -8.08 9.05 5.49
C THR A 26 -9.34 8.36 6.01
N ASP A 27 -10.22 7.88 5.13
CA ASP A 27 -11.56 7.39 5.50
C ASP A 27 -11.55 5.98 6.14
N TYR A 28 -10.37 5.37 6.29
CA TYR A 28 -10.20 4.03 6.82
C TYR A 28 -10.38 3.96 8.35
N ASP A 29 -10.32 5.08 9.07
CA ASP A 29 -10.39 5.15 10.54
C ASP A 29 -11.71 4.60 11.10
N LEU A 30 -12.81 4.67 10.35
CA LEU A 30 -14.12 4.14 10.73
C LEU A 30 -14.40 2.72 10.21
N SER A 31 -13.46 2.14 9.47
CA SER A 31 -13.63 0.81 8.88
C SER A 31 -13.17 -0.29 9.84
N ILE A 32 -13.78 -1.47 9.71
CA ILE A 32 -13.38 -2.68 10.46
C ILE A 32 -11.89 -3.03 10.22
N CYS A 33 -11.37 -2.67 9.04
CA CYS A 33 -9.99 -2.90 8.65
C CYS A 33 -9.06 -1.69 8.93
N GLY A 34 -9.52 -0.67 9.66
CA GLY A 34 -8.79 0.58 9.84
C GLY A 34 -7.40 0.41 10.45
N GLY A 35 -7.27 -0.49 11.43
CA GLY A 35 -5.98 -0.83 12.04
C GLY A 35 -4.98 -1.41 11.04
N LEU A 36 -5.42 -2.33 10.17
CA LEU A 36 -4.55 -2.91 9.14
C LEU A 36 -4.10 -1.87 8.11
N VAL A 37 -5.00 -0.97 7.73
CA VAL A 37 -4.66 0.12 6.81
C VAL A 37 -3.64 1.09 7.45
N LEU A 38 -3.81 1.38 8.74
CA LEU A 38 -2.87 2.21 9.50
C LEU A 38 -1.47 1.58 9.55
N GLU A 39 -1.38 0.30 9.92
CA GLU A 39 -0.11 -0.42 9.98
C GLU A 39 0.59 -0.47 8.62
N LEU A 40 -0.16 -0.71 7.54
CA LEU A 40 0.38 -0.68 6.18
C LEU A 40 0.95 0.70 5.83
N LYS A 41 0.23 1.79 6.13
CA LYS A 41 0.74 3.15 5.89
C LYS A 41 1.99 3.45 6.72
N GLN A 42 2.01 3.04 7.99
CA GLN A 42 3.18 3.19 8.85
C GLN A 42 4.38 2.43 8.28
N LEU A 43 4.19 1.21 7.81
CA LEU A 43 5.24 0.42 7.16
C LEU A 43 5.78 1.14 5.92
N LEU A 44 4.91 1.73 5.09
CA LEU A 44 5.31 2.49 3.91
C LEU A 44 6.09 3.77 4.26
N VAL A 45 5.62 4.56 5.23
CA VAL A 45 6.25 5.84 5.59
C VAL A 45 7.55 5.66 6.37
N THR A 46 7.66 4.62 7.20
CA THR A 46 8.85 4.40 8.05
C THR A 46 10.01 3.78 7.30
N ASN A 47 9.75 3.04 6.21
CA ASN A 47 10.77 2.27 5.50
C ASN A 47 11.16 2.84 4.13
N PHE A 48 10.36 3.74 3.55
CA PHE A 48 10.61 4.26 2.21
C PHE A 48 10.60 5.79 2.19
N VAL A 49 11.47 6.39 1.38
CA VAL A 49 11.48 7.86 1.17
C VAL A 49 10.22 8.30 0.42
N SER A 50 9.70 7.43 -0.46
CA SER A 50 8.48 7.67 -1.21
C SER A 50 7.76 6.35 -1.53
N PHE A 51 6.44 6.41 -1.67
CA PHE A 51 5.66 5.27 -2.12
C PHE A 51 4.59 5.71 -3.12
N GLN A 52 4.19 4.79 -3.98
CA GLN A 52 3.06 4.95 -4.90
C GLN A 52 2.18 3.72 -4.83
N VAL A 53 0.86 3.90 -4.91
CA VAL A 53 -0.10 2.79 -4.95
C VAL A 53 -0.89 2.85 -6.25
N SER A 54 -0.83 1.77 -7.01
CA SER A 54 -1.50 1.63 -8.30
C SER A 54 -2.50 0.48 -8.25
N HIS A 55 -3.69 0.72 -8.80
CA HIS A 55 -4.66 -0.34 -9.04
C HIS A 55 -4.36 -0.93 -10.41
N ILE A 56 -4.13 -2.24 -10.48
CA ILE A 56 -3.85 -2.96 -11.72
C ILE A 56 -4.93 -4.00 -11.88
N CYS A 57 -5.72 -3.88 -12.95
CA CYS A 57 -6.61 -4.96 -13.35
C CYS A 57 -5.73 -6.11 -13.84
N LEU A 58 -5.94 -7.31 -13.31
CA LEU A 58 -5.43 -8.53 -13.95
C LEU A 58 -6.17 -8.70 -15.28
N GLU A 59 -5.67 -8.09 -16.35
CA GLU A 59 -5.94 -8.62 -17.68
C GLU A 59 -5.24 -9.98 -17.71
N ASN A 60 -6.05 -11.04 -17.84
CA ASN A 60 -5.60 -12.42 -17.97
C ASN A 60 -4.32 -12.46 -18.81
N VAL A 61 -3.20 -12.90 -18.20
CA VAL A 61 -2.09 -13.48 -18.97
C VAL A 61 -2.66 -14.76 -19.57
N ILE A 62 -3.31 -14.64 -20.72
CA ILE A 62 -3.63 -15.77 -21.58
C ILE A 62 -2.29 -16.14 -22.23
N GLU A 63 -1.88 -17.38 -22.01
CA GLU A 63 -0.67 -18.03 -22.51
C GLU A 63 -0.40 -17.80 -24.01
#